data_AF-A0A1G6TFT6-F1
#
_entry.id   AF-A0A1G6TFT6-F1
#
_cell.length_a   1.000
_cell.length_b   1.000
_cell.length_c   1.000
_cell.angle_alpha   90.00
_cell.angle_beta   90.00
_cell.angle_gamma   90.00
#
_symmetry.space_group_name_H-M   'P 1'
#
loop_
_entity.id
_entity.type
_entity.pdbx_description
1 polymer ?
#
loop_
_entity_poly.entity_id
_entity_poly.type
_entity_poly.pdbx_seq_one_letter_code
_entity_poly.pdbx_strand_id
1 'polypeptide(L)'
;MTWSELSAVVVRVIPEGPWKEDVFLMLAGADGTGTAVPSGDPAANALIERLQTLPGFDHDKFVEAMTTDADEAYVVWKAGEVTADGGTGTP
;
A
#
# COMPACT_ATOMS: atom_id res chain seq x y z
N MET A 1 1.09 -9.18 11.98
CA MET A 1 1.02 -7.73 11.73
C MET A 1 -0.43 -7.30 11.86
N THR A 2 -0.67 -6.44 12.84
CA THR A 2 -1.94 -5.76 13.04
C THR A 2 -1.94 -4.43 12.28
N TRP A 3 -3.12 -3.86 12.05
CA TRP A 3 -3.25 -2.56 11.38
C TRP A 3 -2.55 -1.42 12.13
N SER A 4 -2.43 -1.53 13.45
CA SER A 4 -1.70 -0.56 14.28
C SER A 4 -0.19 -0.63 14.10
N GLU A 5 0.33 -1.75 13.62
CA GLU A 5 1.75 -1.94 13.32
C GLU A 5 2.07 -1.59 11.85
N LEU A 6 1.06 -1.48 10.99
CA LEU A 6 1.24 -1.16 9.58
C LEU A 6 1.76 0.28 9.45
N SER A 7 2.95 0.43 8.88
CA SER A 7 3.61 1.71 8.71
C SER A 7 3.56 2.23 7.27
N ALA A 8 3.53 1.35 6.28
CA ALA A 8 3.42 1.74 4.87
C ALA A 8 2.82 0.63 4.02
N VAL A 9 2.22 1.03 2.89
CA VAL A 9 1.82 0.11 1.83
C VAL A 9 2.47 0.54 0.53
N VAL A 10 3.12 -0.42 -0.10
CA VAL A 10 3.83 -0.24 -1.36
C VAL A 10 3.29 -1.25 -2.36
N VAL A 11 2.89 -0.79 -3.53
CA VAL A 11 2.53 -1.65 -4.66
C VAL A 11 3.77 -1.79 -5.51
N ARG A 12 4.26 -3.01 -5.68
CA ARG A 12 5.43 -3.32 -6.49
C ARG A 12 4.98 -4.06 -7.74
N VAL A 13 5.39 -3.54 -8.88
CA VAL A 13 5.14 -4.13 -10.20
C VAL A 13 6.40 -4.85 -10.64
N ILE A 14 6.27 -6.11 -11.07
CA ILE A 14 7.36 -6.97 -11.54
C ILE A 14 6.85 -7.73 -12.77
N PRO A 15 6.93 -7.11 -13.97
CA PRO A 15 6.36 -7.67 -15.21
C PRO A 15 7.07 -8.93 -15.72
N GLU A 16 8.33 -9.17 -15.31
CA GLU A 16 9.14 -10.31 -15.76
C GLU A 16 9.40 -11.34 -14.63
N GLY A 17 8.45 -11.47 -13.70
CA GLY A 17 8.55 -12.42 -12.60
C GLY A 17 8.29 -13.88 -13.02
N PRO A 18 8.86 -14.88 -12.33
CA PRO A 18 8.48 -16.29 -12.50
C PRO A 18 7.05 -16.59 -12.00
N TRP A 19 6.38 -15.59 -11.43
CA TRP A 19 5.03 -15.65 -10.89
C TRP A 19 4.04 -15.22 -11.96
N LYS A 20 2.82 -15.75 -11.89
CA LYS A 20 1.75 -15.42 -12.84
C LYS A 20 1.12 -14.03 -12.59
N GLU A 21 1.67 -13.29 -11.63
CA GLU A 21 1.16 -12.02 -11.14
C GLU A 21 2.25 -10.98 -11.25
N ASP A 22 1.87 -9.88 -11.88
CA ASP A 22 2.77 -8.78 -12.22
C ASP A 22 2.78 -7.73 -11.10
N VAL A 23 1.88 -7.82 -10.12
CA VAL A 23 1.68 -6.81 -9.06
C VAL A 23 1.60 -7.44 -7.67
N PHE A 24 2.37 -6.88 -6.74
CA PHE A 24 2.44 -7.32 -5.35
C PHE A 24 2.23 -6.15 -4.39
N LEU A 25 1.38 -6.34 -3.39
CA LEU A 25 1.17 -5.40 -2.30
C LEU A 25 2.11 -5.74 -1.16
N MET A 26 3.15 -4.93 -0.98
CA MET A 26 4.06 -4.98 0.15
C MET A 26 3.54 -4.09 1.28
N LEU A 27 3.05 -4.74 2.33
CA LEU A 27 2.71 -4.12 3.60
C LEU A 27 3.96 -4.09 4.47
N ALA A 28 4.42 -2.91 4.87
CA ALA A 28 5.56 -2.74 5.76
C ALA A 28 5.09 -2.34 7.16
N GLY A 29 5.50 -3.11 8.17
CA GLY A 29 5.27 -2.82 9.57
C GLY A 29 6.41 -1.99 10.19
N ALA A 30 6.09 -1.23 11.24
CA ALA A 30 7.06 -0.40 11.96
C ALA A 30 8.20 -1.22 12.59
N ASP A 31 7.93 -2.46 12.98
CA ASP A 31 8.91 -3.41 13.55
C ASP A 31 9.84 -4.04 12.50
N GLY A 32 9.80 -3.59 11.24
CA GLY A 32 10.61 -4.13 10.14
C GLY A 32 10.08 -5.46 9.57
N THR A 33 8.94 -5.93 10.05
CA THR A 33 8.21 -7.04 9.42
C THR A 33 7.48 -6.56 8.18
N GLY A 34 7.46 -7.36 7.13
CA GLY A 34 6.74 -7.06 5.91
C GLY A 34 5.95 -8.24 5.40
N THR A 35 4.75 -8.00 4.88
CA THR A 35 3.92 -9.00 4.21
C THR A 35 3.77 -8.61 2.76
N ALA A 36 4.20 -9.49 1.85
CA ALA A 36 3.91 -9.35 0.42
C ALA A 36 2.64 -10.15 0.09
N VAL A 37 1.63 -9.48 -0.44
CA VAL A 37 0.36 -10.09 -0.87
C VAL A 37 0.29 -9.98 -2.40
N PRO A 38 0.19 -11.09 -3.13
CA PRO A 38 -0.01 -11.08 -4.58
C PRO A 38 -1.37 -10.45 -4.93
N SER A 39 -1.46 -9.57 -5.94
CA SER A 39 -2.72 -8.86 -6.27
C SER A 39 -3.86 -9.78 -6.72
N GLY A 40 -3.57 -10.99 -7.20
CA GLY A 40 -4.52 -12.02 -7.60
C GLY A 40 -5.01 -12.90 -6.46
N ASP A 41 -4.46 -12.76 -5.25
CA ASP A 41 -4.92 -13.49 -4.08
C ASP A 41 -6.29 -12.96 -3.59
N PRO A 42 -7.23 -13.82 -3.18
CA PRO A 42 -8.52 -13.38 -2.66
C PRO A 42 -8.39 -12.46 -1.42
N ALA A 43 -7.32 -12.58 -0.63
CA ALA A 43 -7.06 -11.68 0.48
C ALA A 43 -6.62 -10.28 0.01
N ALA A 44 -6.02 -10.15 -1.19
CA ALA A 44 -5.62 -8.87 -1.76
C ALA A 44 -6.83 -7.99 -2.04
N ASN A 45 -7.92 -8.55 -2.55
CA ASN A 45 -9.13 -7.79 -2.84
C ASN A 45 -9.70 -7.15 -1.56
N ALA A 46 -9.90 -7.95 -0.50
CA ALA A 46 -10.38 -7.45 0.78
C ALA A 46 -9.39 -6.46 1.44
N LEU A 47 -8.09 -6.65 1.22
CA LEU A 47 -7.06 -5.73 1.69
C LEU A 47 -7.15 -4.39 0.97
N ILE A 48 -7.21 -4.38 -0.37
CA ILE A 48 -7.31 -3.19 -1.20
C ILE A 48 -8.57 -2.39 -0.85
N GLU A 49 -9.72 -3.06 -0.76
CA GLU A 49 -10.98 -2.42 -0.36
C GLU A 49 -10.82 -1.70 0.98
N ARG A 50 -10.12 -2.31 1.94
CA ARG A 50 -9.86 -1.70 3.24
C ARG A 50 -8.84 -0.57 3.18
N LEU A 51 -7.78 -0.70 2.40
CA LEU A 51 -6.77 0.34 2.23
C LEU A 51 -7.35 1.61 1.60
N GLN A 52 -8.25 1.47 0.62
CA GLN A 52 -8.97 2.59 0.01
C GLN A 52 -9.84 3.38 1.00
N THR A 53 -10.24 2.76 2.11
CA THR A 53 -10.96 3.46 3.20
C THR A 53 -10.05 4.24 4.15
N LEU A 54 -8.73 4.06 4.07
CA LEU A 54 -7.79 4.73 4.96
C LEU A 54 -7.61 6.21 4.56
N PRO A 55 -7.64 7.13 5.53
CA PRO A 55 -7.26 8.51 5.27
C PRO A 55 -5.78 8.57 4.87
N GLY A 56 -5.49 9.30 3.79
CA GLY A 56 -4.14 9.41 3.22
C GLY A 56 -3.77 8.29 2.23
N PHE A 57 -4.73 7.47 1.78
CA PHE A 57 -4.49 6.53 0.69
C PHE A 57 -4.46 7.23 -0.67
N ASP A 58 -3.33 7.14 -1.36
CA ASP A 58 -3.10 7.67 -2.70
C ASP A 58 -3.67 6.73 -3.77
N HIS A 59 -4.94 6.93 -4.09
CA HIS A 59 -5.63 6.19 -5.16
C HIS A 59 -4.96 6.40 -6.53
N ASP A 60 -4.42 7.59 -6.78
CA ASP A 60 -3.78 7.93 -8.06
C ASP A 60 -2.54 7.07 -8.31
N LYS A 61 -1.65 7.00 -7.31
CA LYS A 61 -0.48 6.11 -7.34
C LYS A 61 -0.84 4.63 -7.39
N PHE A 62 -1.94 4.23 -6.73
CA PHE A 62 -2.41 2.86 -6.80
C PHE A 62 -2.85 2.50 -8.22
N VAL A 63 -3.64 3.35 -8.87
CA VAL A 63 -4.07 3.15 -10.26
C VAL A 63 -2.88 3.19 -11.22
N GLU A 64 -1.94 4.11 -11.02
CA GLU A 64 -0.69 4.17 -11.80
C GLU A 64 0.09 2.85 -11.69
N ALA A 65 0.28 2.33 -10.48
CA ALA A 65 0.93 1.04 -10.25
C ALA A 65 0.18 -0.15 -10.88
N MET A 66 -1.15 -0.10 -10.94
CA MET A 66 -1.96 -1.17 -11.54
C MET A 66 -2.03 -1.08 -13.08
N THR A 67 -1.55 0.01 -13.67
CA THR A 67 -1.61 0.28 -15.12
C THR A 67 -0.23 0.40 -15.77
N THR A 68 0.83 0.45 -14.98
CA THR A 68 2.21 0.49 -15.45
C THR A 68 2.75 -0.91 -15.75
N ASP A 69 3.61 -0.99 -16.74
CA ASP A 69 4.36 -2.20 -17.11
C ASP A 69 5.84 -2.09 -16.72
N ALA A 70 6.21 -1.09 -15.92
CA ALA A 70 7.58 -0.89 -15.44
C ALA A 70 7.85 -1.63 -14.13
N ASP A 71 9.07 -2.17 -13.93
CA ASP A 71 9.53 -2.68 -12.63
C ASP A 71 9.74 -1.52 -11.65
N GLU A 72 8.65 -1.08 -11.03
CA GLU A 72 8.63 0.06 -10.12
C GLU A 72 7.81 -0.22 -8.86
N ALA A 73 8.08 0.55 -7.81
CA ALA A 73 7.42 0.42 -6.51
C ALA A 73 6.78 1.74 -6.11
N TYR A 74 5.47 1.71 -5.93
CA TYR A 74 4.62 2.87 -5.64
C TYR A 74 4.15 2.81 -4.21
N VAL A 75 4.59 3.77 -3.40
CA VAL A 75 4.04 3.93 -2.05
C VAL A 75 2.65 4.55 -2.18
N VAL A 76 1.62 3.78 -1.84
CA VAL A 76 0.20 4.18 -1.93
C VAL A 76 -0.36 4.64 -0.59
N TRP A 77 0.32 4.33 0.51
CA TRP A 77 -0.11 4.76 1.85
C TRP A 77 1.05 4.72 2.84
N LYS A 78 1.05 5.63 3.82
CA LYS A 78 1.95 5.64 4.97
C LYS A 78 1.22 6.05 6.24
N ALA A 79 1.50 5.35 7.33
CA ALA A 79 1.05 5.72 8.67
C ALA A 79 1.78 6.99 9.12
N GLY A 80 1.02 8.02 9.50
CA GLY A 80 1.57 9.28 10.00
C GLY A 80 1.66 10.40 8.97
N GLU A 81 1.41 10.12 7.69
CA GLU A 81 1.19 11.15 6.66
C GLU A 81 -0.30 11.57 6.65
N VAL A 82 -0.88 11.80 7.83
CA VAL A 82 -2.00 12.73 7.93
C VAL A 82 -1.34 14.08 7.77
N THR A 83 -1.45 14.66 6.57
CA THR A 83 -1.09 16.07 6.35
C THR A 83 -1.73 16.85 7.48
N ALA A 84 -0.89 17.34 8.39
CA ALA A 84 -1.30 18.17 9.51
C ALA A 84 -1.73 19.53 8.94
N ASP A 85 -2.92 19.56 8.35
CA ASP A 85 -3.60 20.77 7.97
C ASP A 85 -5.00 20.70 8.60
N GLY A 86 -5.08 21.01 9.89
CA GLY A 86 -6.36 21.04 10.61
C GLY A 86 -6.36 20.99 12.15
N GLY A 87 -5.23 21.13 12.84
CA GLY A 87 -5.16 20.95 14.30
C GLY A 87 -4.61 22.15 15.08
N THR A 88 -5.19 23.34 14.97
CA THR A 88 -5.13 24.31 16.08
C THR A 88 -5.82 23.71 17.30
N GLY A 89 -5.06 23.37 18.33
CA GLY A 89 -5.57 22.86 19.60
C GLY A 89 -4.69 23.26 20.77
N THR A 90 -4.87 24.50 21.23
CA THR A 90 -4.33 25.13 22.43
C THR A 90 -4.81 24.46 23.72
N PRO A 91 -4.02 24.47 24.81
CA PRO A 91 -4.53 24.81 26.13
C PRO A 91 -4.08 26.21 26.58
#